data_AF-A0A2N3T8B3-F1
#
_entry.id   AF-A0A2N3T8B3-F1
#
_cell.length_a   1.000
_cell.length_b   1.000
_cell.length_c   1.000
_cell.angle_alpha   90.00
_cell.angle_beta   90.00
_cell.angle_gamma   90.00
#
_symmetry.space_group_name_H-M   'P 1'
#
loop_
_entity.id
_entity.type
_entity.pdbx_description
1 polymer ?
#
loop_
_entity_poly.entity_id
_entity_poly.type
_entity_poly.pdbx_seq_one_letter_code
_entity_poly.pdbx_strand_id
1 'polypeptide(L)'
;MRKFIFYSLLSILSLSCNAQTKENSKSDYDAELVDLYEKLRDSLYNDDFTISRKVIKEFKHKLYQTLEETENSNFKFDDLEQKIKIVSSEDKRLMIFSWNESNGMNRRDYNSAFRYNDGNKVYVNDLVNTHKNPEVTDINVSYFEIYNLEKDNYLVLGYGTYGSGQEFYTARSLSFKKDIFSDCNACFNKKNILVLRKTRGNKDSIIYDPERMSLTYPEYIEDEKSGFMKPTGRIITLSYKNGMFSIDQ
;
A
#
# COMPACT_ATOMS: atom_id res chain seq x y z
N MET A 1 -4.73 -15.34 -60.16
CA MET A 1 -5.21 -15.61 -58.79
C MET A 1 -4.16 -16.33 -57.92
N ARG A 2 -2.89 -15.88 -57.89
CA ARG A 2 -1.82 -16.59 -57.12
C ARG A 2 -0.76 -15.68 -56.49
N LYS A 3 -0.98 -14.36 -56.47
CA LYS A 3 -0.06 -13.35 -55.90
C LYS A 3 -0.61 -12.59 -54.68
N PHE A 4 -1.84 -12.89 -54.25
CA PHE A 4 -2.49 -12.17 -53.14
C PHE A 4 -2.39 -12.89 -51.78
N ILE A 5 -1.88 -14.13 -51.71
CA ILE A 5 -1.80 -14.92 -50.47
C ILE A 5 -0.49 -14.66 -49.69
N PHE A 6 0.56 -14.14 -50.36
CA PHE A 6 1.87 -13.97 -49.74
C PHE A 6 2.02 -12.71 -48.86
N TYR A 7 1.19 -11.68 -49.08
CA TYR A 7 1.25 -10.45 -48.27
C TYR A 7 0.52 -10.58 -46.93
N SER A 8 -0.43 -11.51 -46.80
CA SER A 8 -1.20 -11.71 -45.56
C SER A 8 -0.42 -12.47 -44.48
N LEU A 9 0.55 -13.31 -44.87
CA LEU A 9 1.38 -14.09 -43.93
C LEU A 9 2.53 -13.28 -43.31
N LEU A 10 3.04 -12.26 -44.02
CA LEU A 10 4.13 -11.42 -43.52
C LEU A 10 3.68 -10.42 -42.44
N SER A 11 2.41 -10.01 -42.47
CA SER A 11 1.80 -9.12 -41.46
C SER A 11 1.55 -9.81 -40.12
N ILE A 12 1.33 -11.13 -40.12
CA ILE A 12 1.04 -11.90 -38.90
C ILE A 12 2.34 -12.18 -38.12
N LEU A 13 3.45 -12.45 -38.82
CA LEU A 13 4.76 -12.69 -38.20
C LEU A 13 5.34 -11.46 -37.48
N SER A 14 5.12 -10.25 -38.00
CA SER A 14 5.60 -9.01 -37.36
C SER A 14 4.78 -8.61 -36.14
N LEU A 15 3.48 -8.97 -36.09
CA LEU A 15 2.64 -8.79 -34.90
C LEU A 15 3.03 -9.75 -33.77
N SER A 16 3.36 -11.01 -34.09
CA SER A 16 3.76 -12.00 -33.08
C SER A 16 5.12 -11.69 -32.43
N CYS A 17 6.09 -11.17 -33.20
CA CYS A 17 7.43 -10.86 -32.68
C CYS A 17 7.42 -9.67 -31.71
N ASN A 18 6.59 -8.65 -31.98
CA ASN A 18 6.41 -7.49 -31.09
C ASN A 18 5.61 -7.83 -29.81
N ALA A 19 4.71 -8.80 -29.87
CA ALA A 19 3.99 -9.28 -28.69
C ALA A 19 4.93 -10.05 -27.74
N GLN A 20 5.75 -10.97 -28.27
CA GLN A 20 6.70 -11.76 -27.49
C GLN A 20 7.78 -10.91 -26.81
N THR A 21 8.31 -9.87 -27.49
CA THR A 21 9.31 -8.98 -26.88
C THR A 21 8.74 -8.13 -25.75
N LYS A 22 7.50 -7.64 -25.87
CA LYS A 22 6.81 -6.89 -24.79
C LYS A 22 6.38 -7.76 -23.61
N GLU A 23 6.17 -9.04 -23.83
CA GLU A 23 5.79 -9.99 -22.78
C GLU A 23 7.03 -10.49 -22.01
N ASN A 24 8.13 -10.78 -22.71
CA ASN A 24 9.41 -11.10 -22.09
C ASN A 24 9.95 -9.94 -21.25
N SER A 25 9.91 -8.70 -21.76
CA SER A 25 10.39 -7.52 -21.01
C SER A 25 9.61 -7.26 -19.71
N LYS A 26 8.38 -7.77 -19.63
CA LYS A 26 7.53 -7.64 -18.44
C LYS A 26 7.88 -8.68 -17.39
N SER A 27 8.08 -9.94 -17.78
CA SER A 27 8.60 -10.98 -16.88
C SER A 27 9.94 -10.58 -16.26
N ASP A 28 10.76 -9.83 -17.00
CA ASP A 28 12.04 -9.32 -16.50
C ASP A 28 11.85 -8.29 -15.36
N TYR A 29 10.80 -7.45 -15.38
CA TYR A 29 10.59 -6.44 -14.33
C TYR A 29 10.33 -7.05 -12.96
N ASP A 30 9.48 -8.08 -12.88
CA ASP A 30 9.15 -8.71 -11.60
C ASP A 30 10.38 -9.38 -10.98
N ALA A 31 11.12 -10.15 -11.79
CA ALA A 31 12.36 -10.80 -11.38
C ALA A 31 13.44 -9.81 -10.92
N GLU A 32 13.62 -8.70 -11.64
CA GLU A 32 14.57 -7.66 -11.25
C GLU A 32 14.19 -6.98 -9.93
N LEU A 33 12.90 -6.70 -9.72
CA LEU A 33 12.41 -6.10 -8.46
C LEU A 33 12.57 -7.06 -7.28
N VAL A 34 12.33 -8.35 -7.50
CA VAL A 34 12.57 -9.40 -6.49
C VAL A 34 14.05 -9.46 -6.12
N ASP A 35 14.96 -9.50 -7.09
CA ASP A 35 16.41 -9.52 -6.84
C ASP A 35 16.88 -8.29 -6.04
N LEU A 36 16.40 -7.09 -6.41
CA LEU A 36 16.70 -5.86 -5.67
C LEU A 36 16.13 -5.88 -4.24
N TYR A 37 14.92 -6.38 -4.05
CA TYR A 37 14.32 -6.46 -2.72
C TYR A 37 15.00 -7.51 -1.83
N GLU A 38 15.40 -8.66 -2.39
CA GLU A 38 16.16 -9.68 -1.67
C GLU A 38 17.54 -9.13 -1.26
N LYS A 39 18.24 -8.43 -2.15
CA LYS A 39 19.49 -7.71 -1.82
C LYS A 39 19.30 -6.69 -0.70
N LEU A 40 18.20 -5.94 -0.72
CA LEU A 40 17.87 -5.00 0.36
C LEU A 40 17.65 -5.73 1.67
N ARG A 41 16.85 -6.79 1.66
CA ARG A 41 16.56 -7.59 2.86
C ARG A 41 17.83 -8.18 3.46
N ASP A 42 18.71 -8.70 2.60
CA ASP A 42 19.97 -9.31 3.01
C ASP A 42 20.95 -8.26 3.55
N SER A 43 21.02 -7.06 2.95
CA SER A 43 21.85 -5.98 3.47
C SER A 43 21.34 -5.46 4.82
N LEU A 44 20.01 -5.40 5.01
CA LEU A 44 19.39 -5.04 6.28
C LEU A 44 19.62 -6.11 7.36
N TYR A 45 19.63 -7.39 6.99
CA TYR A 45 19.91 -8.49 7.92
C TYR A 45 21.38 -8.50 8.39
N ASN A 46 22.30 -8.12 7.51
CA ASN A 46 23.74 -8.08 7.81
C ASN A 46 24.20 -6.74 8.41
N ASP A 47 23.27 -5.85 8.80
CA ASP A 47 23.55 -4.51 9.33
C ASP A 47 24.47 -3.64 8.43
N ASP A 48 24.49 -3.91 7.11
CA ASP A 48 25.26 -3.11 6.15
C ASP A 48 24.43 -1.90 5.72
N PHE A 49 24.46 -0.85 6.53
CA PHE A 49 23.71 0.39 6.26
C PHE A 49 24.16 1.11 4.99
N THR A 50 25.40 0.93 4.53
CA THR A 50 25.89 1.60 3.32
C THR A 50 25.30 0.94 2.09
N ILE A 51 25.36 -0.40 2.03
CA ILE A 51 24.73 -1.17 0.96
C ILE A 51 23.22 -0.98 1.02
N SER A 52 22.60 -1.08 2.19
CA SER A 52 21.14 -0.92 2.34
C SER A 52 20.64 0.41 1.80
N ARG A 53 21.33 1.52 2.09
CA ARG A 53 20.98 2.86 1.55
C ARG A 53 21.13 2.97 0.04
N LYS A 54 22.06 2.24 -0.56
CA LYS A 54 22.23 2.20 -2.01
C LYS A 54 21.12 1.36 -2.65
N VAL A 55 20.95 0.13 -2.16
CA VAL A 55 19.99 -0.83 -2.72
C VAL A 55 18.56 -0.34 -2.56
N ILE A 56 18.18 0.31 -1.45
CA ILE A 56 16.83 0.89 -1.33
C ILE A 56 16.54 1.94 -2.39
N LYS A 57 17.54 2.77 -2.74
CA LYS A 57 17.38 3.79 -3.80
C LYS A 57 17.21 3.12 -5.16
N GLU A 58 18.00 2.08 -5.44
CA GLU A 58 17.91 1.31 -6.68
C GLU A 58 16.55 0.59 -6.78
N PHE A 59 16.10 -0.06 -5.70
CA PHE A 59 14.80 -0.69 -5.61
C PHE A 59 13.66 0.31 -5.87
N LYS A 60 13.62 1.44 -5.16
CA LYS A 60 12.59 2.47 -5.35
C LYS A 60 12.60 3.02 -6.78
N HIS A 61 13.78 3.30 -7.32
CA HIS A 61 13.90 3.79 -8.70
C HIS A 61 13.33 2.79 -9.71
N LYS A 62 13.75 1.52 -9.63
CA LYS A 62 13.26 0.47 -10.52
C LYS A 62 11.77 0.22 -10.34
N LEU A 63 11.27 0.26 -9.11
CA LEU A 63 9.84 0.12 -8.82
C LEU A 63 9.06 1.22 -9.52
N TYR A 64 9.48 2.48 -9.38
CA TYR A 64 8.72 3.61 -9.95
C TYR A 64 8.72 3.59 -11.46
N GLN A 65 9.89 3.33 -12.06
CA GLN A 65 9.99 3.11 -13.50
C GLN A 65 9.05 2.01 -13.97
N THR A 66 9.04 0.86 -13.29
CA THR A 66 8.18 -0.28 -13.65
C THR A 66 6.70 0.08 -13.55
N LEU A 67 6.28 0.79 -12.50
CA LEU A 67 4.88 1.19 -12.29
C LEU A 67 4.39 2.20 -13.34
N GLU A 68 5.27 3.08 -13.81
CA GLU A 68 5.01 4.01 -14.90
C GLU A 68 4.93 3.28 -16.26
N GLU A 69 5.88 2.39 -16.56
CA GLU A 69 5.96 1.68 -17.85
C GLU A 69 4.84 0.62 -18.03
N THR A 70 4.26 0.14 -16.93
CA THR A 70 3.16 -0.83 -16.93
C THR A 70 1.77 -0.18 -16.95
N GLU A 71 1.68 1.15 -17.20
CA GLU A 71 0.45 1.96 -17.27
C GLU A 71 -0.75 1.26 -17.94
N ASN A 72 -0.50 0.62 -19.09
CA ASN A 72 -1.55 0.06 -19.97
C ASN A 72 -1.58 -1.48 -19.99
N SER A 73 -1.00 -2.13 -18.98
CA SER A 73 -0.92 -3.59 -18.95
C SER A 73 -1.58 -4.18 -17.71
N ASN A 74 -2.26 -5.32 -17.88
CA ASN A 74 -2.65 -6.21 -16.78
C ASN A 74 -1.41 -6.92 -16.18
N PHE A 75 -0.30 -6.18 -16.03
CA PHE A 75 0.93 -6.72 -15.50
C PHE A 75 0.72 -7.14 -14.05
N LYS A 76 1.22 -8.32 -13.72
CA LYS A 76 1.14 -8.89 -12.38
C LYS A 76 2.54 -9.01 -11.81
N PHE A 77 2.61 -8.76 -10.52
CA PHE A 77 3.82 -8.86 -9.71
C PHE A 77 3.78 -10.19 -8.95
N ASP A 78 3.67 -11.31 -9.67
CA ASP A 78 3.36 -12.63 -9.10
C ASP A 78 4.42 -13.10 -8.09
N ASP A 79 5.69 -12.75 -8.31
CA ASP A 79 6.80 -13.08 -7.40
C ASP A 79 7.03 -11.98 -6.36
N LEU A 80 6.99 -10.70 -6.78
CA LEU A 80 7.20 -9.59 -5.85
C LEU A 80 6.08 -9.48 -4.79
N GLU A 81 4.83 -9.81 -5.12
CA GLU A 81 3.72 -9.81 -4.15
C GLU A 81 3.89 -10.84 -3.02
N GLN A 82 4.75 -11.85 -3.20
CA GLN A 82 5.11 -12.80 -2.16
C GLN A 82 6.11 -12.22 -1.16
N LYS A 83 6.75 -11.10 -1.50
CA LYS A 83 7.86 -10.49 -0.76
C LYS A 83 7.49 -9.16 -0.12
N ILE A 84 6.62 -8.40 -0.76
CA ILE A 84 6.09 -7.13 -0.29
C ILE A 84 4.55 -7.17 -0.33
N LYS A 85 3.89 -6.28 0.39
CA LYS A 85 2.43 -6.21 0.37
C LYS A 85 1.98 -5.32 -0.79
N ILE A 86 1.25 -5.89 -1.73
CA ILE A 86 0.63 -5.16 -2.84
C ILE A 86 -0.89 -5.26 -2.67
N VAL A 87 -1.57 -4.12 -2.70
CA VAL A 87 -3.03 -4.06 -2.54
C VAL A 87 -3.63 -3.14 -3.58
N SER A 88 -4.80 -3.49 -4.10
CA SER A 88 -5.51 -2.74 -5.13
C SER A 88 -6.91 -2.40 -4.67
N SER A 89 -7.37 -1.21 -5.06
CA SER A 89 -8.77 -0.80 -4.99
C SER A 89 -9.65 -1.65 -5.92
N GLU A 90 -10.95 -1.70 -5.63
CA GLU A 90 -11.93 -2.44 -6.43
C GLU A 90 -12.03 -1.91 -7.86
N ASP A 91 -11.97 -0.58 -8.02
CA ASP A 91 -11.95 0.08 -9.32
C ASP A 91 -10.60 -0.08 -10.07
N LYS A 92 -9.60 -0.70 -9.43
CA LYS A 92 -8.23 -0.93 -9.93
C LYS A 92 -7.47 0.35 -10.31
N ARG A 93 -7.95 1.52 -9.89
CA ARG A 93 -7.30 2.80 -10.18
C ARG A 93 -6.15 3.04 -9.23
N LEU A 94 -6.33 2.72 -7.95
CA LEU A 94 -5.29 2.83 -6.92
C LEU A 94 -4.69 1.47 -6.59
N MET A 95 -3.37 1.38 -6.64
CA MET A 95 -2.56 0.31 -6.05
C MET A 95 -1.58 0.89 -5.04
N ILE A 96 -1.35 0.18 -3.94
CA ILE A 96 -0.33 0.53 -2.93
C ILE A 96 0.64 -0.63 -2.78
N PHE A 97 1.92 -0.29 -2.76
CA PHE A 97 3.05 -1.21 -2.61
C PHE A 97 3.73 -0.88 -1.30
N SER A 98 3.72 -1.80 -0.34
CA SER A 98 4.34 -1.61 0.97
C SER A 98 5.44 -2.62 1.21
N TRP A 99 6.65 -2.14 1.50
CA TRP A 99 7.83 -2.96 1.76
C TRP A 99 8.46 -2.61 3.11
N ASN A 100 9.23 -3.54 3.66
CA ASN A 100 9.94 -3.32 4.91
C ASN A 100 11.33 -2.72 4.64
N GLU A 101 11.66 -1.62 5.30
CA GLU A 101 12.97 -0.95 5.24
C GLU A 101 13.82 -1.17 6.50
N SER A 102 13.30 -1.87 7.52
CA SER A 102 14.12 -2.23 8.69
C SER A 102 13.83 -3.65 9.20
N ASN A 103 14.90 -4.35 9.56
CA ASN A 103 14.83 -5.62 10.29
C ASN A 103 14.93 -5.41 11.81
N GLY A 104 14.56 -4.23 12.31
CA GLY A 104 14.61 -3.93 13.74
C GLY A 104 13.85 -4.99 14.55
N MET A 105 14.52 -5.58 15.55
CA MET A 105 13.96 -6.71 16.33
C MET A 105 12.58 -6.38 16.95
N ASN A 106 12.35 -5.12 17.32
CA ASN A 106 11.18 -4.71 18.08
C ASN A 106 10.18 -3.84 17.30
N ARG A 107 10.60 -3.22 16.19
CA ARG A 107 9.80 -2.32 15.35
C ARG A 107 10.15 -2.58 13.89
N ARG A 108 9.13 -2.73 13.06
CA ARG A 108 9.28 -2.77 11.60
C ARG A 108 9.01 -1.39 11.05
N ASP A 109 9.86 -0.95 10.13
CA ASP A 109 9.67 0.30 9.41
C ASP A 109 9.22 -0.01 7.99
N TYR A 110 7.91 0.06 7.80
CA TYR A 110 7.32 -0.04 6.47
C TYR A 110 7.35 1.31 5.75
N ASN A 111 7.71 1.26 4.48
CA ASN A 111 7.52 2.36 3.54
C ASN A 111 6.50 1.94 2.48
N SER A 112 5.91 2.90 1.77
CA SER A 112 4.91 2.62 0.76
C SER A 112 4.95 3.58 -0.40
N ALA A 113 4.64 3.08 -1.58
CA ALA A 113 4.39 3.86 -2.78
C ALA A 113 2.98 3.58 -3.30
N PHE A 114 2.44 4.51 -4.08
CA PHE A 114 1.20 4.30 -4.79
C PHE A 114 1.41 4.36 -6.30
N ARG A 115 0.55 3.64 -7.02
CA ARG A 115 0.28 3.84 -8.44
C ARG A 115 -1.19 4.21 -8.59
N TYR A 116 -1.48 5.31 -9.26
CA TYR A 116 -2.84 5.80 -9.47
C TYR A 116 -3.12 6.10 -10.94
N ASN A 117 -4.18 5.50 -11.50
CA ASN A 117 -4.67 5.82 -12.83
C ASN A 117 -5.92 6.70 -12.73
N ASP A 118 -5.81 7.96 -13.10
CA ASP A 118 -6.95 8.88 -13.06
C ASP A 118 -7.94 8.69 -14.25
N GLY A 119 -7.56 7.86 -15.23
CA GLY A 119 -8.27 7.61 -16.49
C GLY A 119 -7.55 8.16 -17.71
N ASN A 120 -6.67 9.15 -17.53
CA ASN A 120 -5.88 9.78 -18.59
C ASN A 120 -4.37 9.57 -18.41
N LYS A 121 -3.92 9.47 -17.15
CA LYS A 121 -2.51 9.42 -16.79
C LYS A 121 -2.31 8.54 -15.55
N VAL A 122 -1.18 7.85 -15.53
CA VAL A 122 -0.65 7.19 -14.33
C VAL A 122 0.28 8.10 -13.51
N TYR A 123 0.06 8.05 -12.20
CA TYR A 123 0.82 8.74 -11.18
C TYR A 123 1.49 7.74 -10.27
N VAL A 124 2.79 7.92 -10.04
CA VAL A 124 3.59 7.06 -9.16
C VAL A 124 4.37 7.94 -8.20
N ASN A 125 4.24 7.69 -6.90
CA ASN A 125 4.99 8.41 -5.89
C ASN A 125 5.01 7.67 -4.55
N ASP A 126 5.82 8.15 -3.62
CA ASP A 126 5.76 7.77 -2.20
C ASP A 126 4.35 8.08 -1.64
N LEU A 127 3.78 7.12 -0.91
CA LEU A 127 2.56 7.32 -0.14
C LEU A 127 2.92 7.85 1.25
N VAL A 128 3.29 9.13 1.29
CA VAL A 128 3.67 9.79 2.53
C VAL A 128 2.45 10.09 3.42
N ASN A 129 2.66 10.08 4.73
CA ASN A 129 1.75 10.73 5.66
C ASN A 129 2.10 12.23 5.68
N THR A 130 1.20 13.06 5.16
CA THR A 130 1.43 14.52 5.08
C THR A 130 1.25 15.21 6.43
N HIS A 131 0.79 14.50 7.46
CA HIS A 131 0.56 15.06 8.80
C HIS A 131 1.58 14.56 9.80
N LYS A 132 2.29 15.52 10.43
CA LYS A 132 2.99 15.28 11.69
C LYS A 132 1.95 15.15 12.80
N ASN A 133 1.40 13.94 13.01
CA ASN A 133 0.62 13.67 14.20
C ASN A 133 1.60 13.45 15.38
N PRO A 134 1.63 14.30 16.42
CA PRO A 134 2.51 14.11 17.57
C PRO A 134 2.18 12.85 18.37
N GLU A 135 0.95 12.31 18.27
CA GLU A 135 0.59 11.05 18.92
C GLU A 135 1.22 9.84 18.21
N VAL A 136 1.53 9.94 16.92
CA VAL A 136 2.17 8.89 16.11
C VAL A 136 3.09 9.52 15.08
N THR A 137 4.30 9.89 15.53
CA THR A 137 5.39 10.26 14.63
C THR A 137 5.77 9.03 13.79
N ASP A 138 5.65 9.16 12.48
CA ASP A 138 5.99 8.15 11.46
C ASP A 138 5.13 6.88 11.57
N ILE A 139 3.90 6.97 11.03
CA ILE A 139 3.03 5.82 10.78
C ILE A 139 3.65 4.98 9.65
N ASN A 140 4.62 4.15 10.01
CA ASN A 140 5.25 3.17 9.13
C ASN A 140 4.35 1.93 9.12
N VAL A 141 3.48 1.83 8.11
CA VAL A 141 2.52 0.73 7.99
C VAL A 141 2.61 0.00 6.67
N SER A 142 2.30 -1.29 6.71
CA SER A 142 1.99 -2.08 5.53
C SER A 142 0.48 -2.02 5.28
N TYR A 143 0.07 -1.52 4.11
CA TYR A 143 -1.35 -1.42 3.76
C TYR A 143 -1.88 -2.78 3.32
N PHE A 144 -2.99 -3.22 3.91
CA PHE A 144 -3.55 -4.55 3.64
C PHE A 144 -4.88 -4.54 2.90
N GLU A 145 -5.63 -3.42 2.92
CA GLU A 145 -6.91 -3.26 2.24
C GLU A 145 -7.10 -1.83 1.73
N ILE A 146 -7.81 -1.70 0.60
CA ILE A 146 -8.23 -0.44 0.00
C ILE A 146 -9.72 -0.54 -0.37
N TYR A 147 -10.51 0.43 0.05
CA TYR A 147 -11.92 0.54 -0.29
C TYR A 147 -12.23 1.85 -0.99
N ASN A 148 -13.09 1.77 -2.00
CA ASN A 148 -13.66 2.95 -2.65
C ASN A 148 -14.68 3.61 -1.70
N LEU A 149 -14.52 4.90 -1.42
CA LEU A 149 -15.51 5.67 -0.64
C LEU A 149 -16.40 6.49 -1.57
N GLU A 150 -15.76 7.35 -2.36
CA GLU A 150 -16.39 8.22 -3.35
C GLU A 150 -15.44 8.33 -4.54
N LYS A 151 -15.82 9.11 -5.56
CA LYS A 151 -14.94 9.36 -6.70
C LYS A 151 -13.62 9.96 -6.22
N ASP A 152 -12.51 9.29 -6.57
CA ASP A 152 -11.14 9.70 -6.25
C ASP A 152 -10.84 9.75 -4.72
N ASN A 153 -11.70 9.12 -3.90
CA ASN A 153 -11.56 9.02 -2.45
C ASN A 153 -11.53 7.55 -2.01
N TYR A 154 -10.53 7.19 -1.20
CA TYR A 154 -10.27 5.81 -0.80
C TYR A 154 -10.08 5.70 0.72
N LEU A 155 -10.63 4.67 1.33
CA LEU A 155 -10.23 4.24 2.67
C LEU A 155 -9.12 3.22 2.51
N VAL A 156 -8.00 3.43 3.20
CA VAL A 156 -6.90 2.46 3.24
C VAL A 156 -6.66 2.02 4.67
N LEU A 157 -6.51 0.71 4.84
CA LEU A 157 -6.24 0.10 6.14
C LEU A 157 -4.79 -0.40 6.19
N GLY A 158 -4.11 -0.03 7.26
CA GLY A 158 -2.69 -0.32 7.46
C GLY A 158 -2.43 -1.05 8.77
N TYR A 159 -1.35 -1.83 8.79
CA TYR A 159 -0.83 -2.50 9.98
C TYR A 159 0.62 -2.08 10.22
N GLY A 160 0.95 -1.80 11.47
CA GLY A 160 2.31 -1.51 11.90
C GLY A 160 2.63 -2.13 13.24
N THR A 161 3.92 -2.21 13.54
CA THR A 161 4.40 -2.65 14.86
C THR A 161 5.07 -1.49 15.56
N TYR A 162 4.92 -1.46 16.88
CA TYR A 162 5.67 -0.56 17.73
C TYR A 162 6.50 -1.38 18.71
N GLY A 163 7.49 -0.74 19.36
CA GLY A 163 8.30 -1.38 20.39
C GLY A 163 7.46 -1.93 21.55
N SER A 164 8.11 -2.64 22.47
CA SER A 164 7.48 -3.13 23.71
C SER A 164 6.30 -4.10 23.50
N GLY A 165 6.31 -4.87 22.41
CA GLY A 165 5.27 -5.88 22.15
C GLY A 165 3.92 -5.28 21.74
N GLN A 166 3.89 -4.04 21.28
CA GLN A 166 2.70 -3.39 20.75
C GLN A 166 2.61 -3.55 19.22
N GLU A 167 1.38 -3.52 18.72
CA GLU A 167 1.04 -3.41 17.31
C GLU A 167 -0.08 -2.39 17.15
N PHE A 168 -0.27 -1.89 15.93
CA PHE A 168 -1.33 -0.95 15.66
C PHE A 168 -1.91 -1.12 14.26
N TYR A 169 -3.18 -0.78 14.16
CA TYR A 169 -3.90 -0.71 12.90
C TYR A 169 -4.22 0.76 12.62
N THR A 170 -4.21 1.14 11.35
CA THR A 170 -4.56 2.48 10.92
C THR A 170 -5.68 2.46 9.90
N ALA A 171 -6.48 3.51 9.92
CA ALA A 171 -7.41 3.84 8.86
C ALA A 171 -7.09 5.25 8.37
N ARG A 172 -6.82 5.39 7.08
CA ARG A 172 -6.61 6.68 6.41
C ARG A 172 -7.67 6.83 5.33
N SER A 173 -8.30 8.00 5.27
CA SER A 173 -9.13 8.37 4.13
C SER A 173 -8.29 9.27 3.24
N LEU A 174 -7.97 8.78 2.05
CA LEU A 174 -7.10 9.43 1.07
C LEU A 174 -7.93 10.05 -0.05
N SER A 175 -7.58 11.27 -0.44
CA SER A 175 -8.12 11.94 -1.61
C SER A 175 -7.00 12.22 -2.60
N PHE A 176 -7.24 11.94 -3.89
CA PHE A 176 -6.30 12.29 -4.95
C PHE A 176 -6.53 13.73 -5.44
N LYS A 177 -5.58 14.63 -5.24
CA LYS A 177 -5.66 16.03 -5.68
C LYS A 177 -4.28 16.54 -6.07
N LYS A 178 -4.17 17.23 -7.21
CA LYS A 178 -2.89 17.80 -7.72
C LYS A 178 -1.77 16.75 -7.75
N ASP A 179 -2.07 15.62 -8.36
CA ASP A 179 -1.11 14.54 -8.65
C ASP A 179 -0.55 13.81 -7.40
N ILE A 180 -1.13 14.05 -6.22
CA ILE A 180 -0.75 13.41 -4.96
C ILE A 180 -1.97 12.90 -4.18
N PHE A 181 -1.76 11.88 -3.36
CA PHE A 181 -2.70 11.54 -2.30
C PHE A 181 -2.41 12.36 -1.05
N SER A 182 -3.46 12.93 -0.49
CA SER A 182 -3.44 13.57 0.83
C SER A 182 -4.41 12.87 1.75
N ASP A 183 -4.03 12.73 3.01
CA ASP A 183 -4.97 12.41 4.08
C ASP A 183 -6.06 13.48 4.15
N CYS A 184 -7.25 13.02 4.47
CA CYS A 184 -8.34 13.94 4.72
C CYS A 184 -8.17 14.63 6.08
N ASN A 185 -8.69 15.85 6.18
CA ASN A 185 -8.58 16.65 7.39
C ASN A 185 -9.70 16.27 8.36
N ALA A 186 -9.33 15.86 9.58
CA ALA A 186 -10.24 15.63 10.71
C ALA A 186 -11.36 14.60 10.49
N CYS A 187 -11.24 13.68 9.53
CA CYS A 187 -12.35 12.77 9.16
C CYS A 187 -12.64 11.66 10.15
N PHE A 188 -11.77 11.36 11.10
CA PHE A 188 -11.99 10.31 12.08
C PHE A 188 -12.23 10.95 13.45
N ASN A 189 -13.45 11.45 13.67
CA ASN A 189 -13.83 12.14 14.91
C ASN A 189 -12.80 13.21 15.35
N LYS A 190 -12.55 14.20 14.47
CA LYS A 190 -11.54 15.29 14.64
C LYS A 190 -10.08 14.87 14.51
N LYS A 191 -9.79 13.60 14.22
CA LYS A 191 -8.44 13.12 13.86
C LYS A 191 -8.32 12.92 12.34
N ASN A 192 -7.14 13.17 11.78
CA ASN A 192 -6.89 12.96 10.33
C ASN A 192 -6.75 11.46 10.00
N ILE A 193 -6.27 10.68 10.96
CA ILE A 193 -6.00 9.25 10.84
C ILE A 193 -6.56 8.59 12.09
N LEU A 194 -7.26 7.47 11.91
CA LEU A 194 -7.61 6.59 13.02
C LEU A 194 -6.43 5.66 13.30
N VAL A 195 -6.04 5.55 14.57
CA VAL A 195 -4.99 4.65 15.03
C VAL A 195 -5.51 3.81 16.18
N LEU A 196 -5.56 2.50 15.97
CA LEU A 196 -5.93 1.51 16.96
C LEU A 196 -4.65 0.83 17.47
N ARG A 197 -4.21 1.16 18.68
CA ARG A 197 -3.08 0.49 19.34
C ARG A 197 -3.57 -0.69 20.16
N LYS A 198 -2.85 -1.80 20.10
CA LYS A 198 -3.09 -2.96 20.96
C LYS A 198 -1.80 -3.72 21.28
N THR A 199 -1.89 -4.58 22.29
CA THR A 199 -0.83 -5.55 22.60
C THR A 199 -0.85 -6.68 21.57
N ARG A 200 0.32 -7.13 21.12
CA ARG A 200 0.46 -8.27 20.19
C ARG A 200 -0.23 -9.51 20.74
N GLY A 201 -0.84 -10.31 19.86
CA GLY A 201 -1.54 -11.55 20.20
C GLY A 201 -3.04 -11.40 20.44
N ASN A 202 -3.54 -10.18 20.70
CA ASN A 202 -4.97 -9.92 20.64
C ASN A 202 -5.44 -10.07 19.17
N LYS A 203 -6.51 -10.83 18.92
CA LYS A 203 -6.95 -11.17 17.56
C LYS A 203 -7.84 -10.11 16.91
N ASP A 204 -8.40 -9.19 17.69
CA ASP A 204 -9.31 -8.19 17.17
C ASP A 204 -8.58 -7.20 16.24
N SER A 205 -9.27 -6.73 15.21
CA SER A 205 -8.75 -5.79 14.23
C SER A 205 -9.75 -4.69 13.93
N ILE A 206 -9.32 -3.73 13.11
CA ILE A 206 -10.23 -2.83 12.42
C ILE A 206 -10.91 -3.57 11.27
N ILE A 207 -12.21 -3.33 11.08
CA ILE A 207 -13.03 -3.95 10.02
C ILE A 207 -13.84 -2.85 9.35
N TYR A 208 -13.85 -2.82 8.02
CA TYR A 208 -14.73 -1.93 7.24
C TYR A 208 -15.82 -2.73 6.54
N ASP A 209 -17.06 -2.27 6.67
CA ASP A 209 -18.23 -2.75 5.94
C ASP A 209 -18.52 -1.77 4.80
N PRO A 210 -18.25 -2.14 3.53
CA PRO A 210 -18.47 -1.26 2.38
C PRO A 210 -19.96 -1.04 2.07
N GLU A 211 -20.85 -1.99 2.40
CA GLU A 211 -22.29 -1.85 2.15
C GLU A 211 -22.91 -0.82 3.10
N ARG A 212 -22.48 -0.84 4.37
CA ARG A 212 -22.92 0.12 5.39
C ARG A 212 -22.04 1.36 5.47
N MET A 213 -20.94 1.37 4.72
CA MET A 213 -19.87 2.36 4.80
C MET A 213 -19.44 2.65 6.25
N SER A 214 -19.24 1.59 7.04
CA SER A 214 -18.97 1.71 8.47
C SER A 214 -17.67 1.03 8.88
N LEU A 215 -16.93 1.66 9.78
CA LEU A 215 -15.66 1.18 10.30
C LEU A 215 -15.84 0.77 11.77
N THR A 216 -15.58 -0.48 12.08
CA THR A 216 -15.76 -1.06 13.41
C THR A 216 -14.42 -1.49 13.99
N TYR A 217 -14.20 -1.19 15.26
CA TYR A 217 -13.00 -1.60 15.98
C TYR A 217 -13.23 -1.68 17.51
N PRO A 218 -12.52 -2.55 18.22
CA PRO A 218 -12.55 -2.60 19.68
C PRO A 218 -11.87 -1.38 20.31
N GLU A 219 -12.35 -0.96 21.46
CA GLU A 219 -11.68 0.06 22.27
C GLU A 219 -10.62 -0.59 23.17
N TYR A 220 -9.42 0.00 23.19
CA TYR A 220 -8.35 -0.33 24.12
C TYR A 220 -7.93 0.88 24.94
N ILE A 221 -7.58 0.63 26.19
CA ILE A 221 -6.99 1.62 27.10
C ILE A 221 -5.62 1.13 27.57
N GLU A 222 -4.69 2.05 27.77
CA GLU A 222 -3.39 1.71 28.33
C GLU A 222 -3.52 1.42 29.84
N ASP A 223 -3.00 0.28 30.28
CA ASP A 223 -2.88 -0.05 31.69
C ASP A 223 -1.66 0.67 32.27
N GLU A 224 -1.90 1.69 33.10
CA GLU A 224 -0.83 2.56 33.65
C GLU A 224 0.29 1.80 34.37
N LYS A 225 0.00 0.62 34.93
CA LYS A 225 0.99 -0.19 35.64
C LYS A 225 1.94 -0.95 34.72
N SER A 226 1.43 -1.45 33.59
CA SER A 226 2.17 -2.34 32.71
C SER A 226 2.54 -1.71 31.36
N GLY A 227 1.94 -0.58 30.99
CA GLY A 227 2.10 0.06 29.67
C GLY A 227 1.49 -0.74 28.52
N PHE A 228 0.74 -1.81 28.82
CA PHE A 228 0.06 -2.63 27.81
C PHE A 228 -1.36 -2.14 27.58
N MET A 229 -1.82 -2.28 26.34
CA MET A 229 -3.19 -1.97 25.96
C MET A 229 -4.12 -3.12 26.40
N LYS A 230 -5.18 -2.81 27.14
CA LYS A 230 -6.22 -3.74 27.58
C LYS A 230 -7.55 -3.44 26.89
N PRO A 231 -8.28 -4.46 26.40
CA PRO A 231 -9.60 -4.25 25.82
C PRO A 231 -10.56 -3.78 26.89
N THR A 232 -11.43 -2.82 26.57
CA THR A 232 -12.50 -2.37 27.47
C THR A 232 -13.76 -3.22 27.35
N GLY A 233 -13.85 -4.06 26.32
CA GLY A 233 -15.05 -4.79 25.92
C GLY A 233 -16.04 -3.96 25.09
N ARG A 234 -15.76 -2.66 24.89
CA ARG A 234 -16.57 -1.80 24.02
C ARG A 234 -16.12 -1.93 22.57
N ILE A 235 -17.10 -1.89 21.68
CA ILE A 235 -16.89 -1.82 20.23
C ILE A 235 -17.30 -0.43 19.77
N ILE A 236 -16.43 0.23 19.02
CA ILE A 236 -16.69 1.52 18.40
C ILE A 236 -17.05 1.29 16.94
N THR A 237 -18.13 1.93 16.50
CA THR A 237 -18.54 1.95 15.09
C THR A 237 -18.56 3.41 14.62
N LEU A 238 -17.87 3.68 13.51
CA LEU A 238 -17.88 4.97 12.84
C LEU A 238 -18.57 4.80 11.48
N SER A 239 -19.59 5.61 11.21
CA SER A 239 -20.28 5.62 9.93
C SER A 239 -19.72 6.73 9.05
N TYR A 240 -19.51 6.43 7.76
CA TYR A 240 -19.05 7.40 6.78
C TYR A 240 -20.23 8.20 6.23
N LYS A 241 -20.25 9.50 6.50
CA LYS A 241 -21.27 10.44 6.01
C LYS A 241 -20.60 11.77 5.68
N ASN A 242 -20.96 12.36 4.53
CA ASN A 242 -20.46 13.67 4.09
C ASN A 242 -18.93 13.80 4.12
N GLY A 243 -18.22 12.76 3.66
CA GLY A 243 -16.75 12.75 3.65
C GLY A 243 -16.07 12.43 4.99
N MET A 244 -16.82 12.09 6.05
CA MET A 244 -16.27 11.91 7.40
C MET A 244 -16.78 10.63 8.08
N PHE A 245 -15.90 9.99 8.86
CA PHE A 245 -16.21 8.92 9.79
C PHE A 245 -16.52 9.48 11.18
N SER A 246 -17.75 9.30 11.65
CA SER A 246 -18.20 9.73 12.98
C SER A 246 -19.02 8.64 13.68
N ILE A 247 -19.02 8.67 15.01
CA ILE A 247 -19.95 7.87 15.80
C ILE A 247 -21.36 8.36 15.46
N ASP A 248 -22.24 7.46 15.03
CA ASP A 248 -23.65 7.80 14.86
C ASP A 248 -24.21 8.24 16.22
N GLN A 249 -24.68 9.49 16.30
CA GLN A 249 -25.42 10.02 17.44
C GLN A 249 -26.91 9.76 17.29
#